data_AF-A0A2G5E4C2-F1
#
_entry.id   AF-A0A2G5E4C2-F1
#
_cell.length_a   1.000
_cell.length_b   1.000
_cell.length_c   1.000
_cell.angle_alpha   90.00
_cell.angle_beta   90.00
_cell.angle_gamma   90.00
#
_symmetry.space_group_name_H-M   'P 1'
#
loop_
_entity.id
_entity.type
_entity.pdbx_description
1 polymer ?
#
loop_
_entity_poly.entity_id
_entity_poly.type
_entity_poly.pdbx_seq_one_letter_code
_entity_poly.pdbx_strand_id
1 'polypeptide(L)'
;MYVVYSTPTVILDDLEDNVPAEWKFILLGKFYAPKFVDSEVIKKELISDWEILKDVEIIPLASGVFKVIFEILREKRKVLKNGPWSIQGYVFSVQPWFANFQLKDYPFEWIRLWIQVFGLPLERNRPFSRVQVLFHLQNPLLVERSVRSDNKVFTVKFKYERLPVFCYFCGVIGHNYRICTK
;
A
#
# COMPACT_ATOMS: atom_id res chain seq x y z
N MET A 1 -16.46 5.05 -14.04
CA MET A 1 -15.49 4.25 -14.81
C MET A 1 -15.00 3.14 -13.91
N TYR A 2 -15.33 1.87 -14.21
CA TYR A 2 -14.95 0.73 -13.36
C TYR A 2 -13.46 0.44 -13.56
N VAL A 3 -12.66 0.58 -12.50
CA VAL A 3 -11.25 0.17 -12.53
C VAL A 3 -11.23 -1.34 -12.27
N VAL A 4 -10.90 -2.12 -13.30
CA VAL A 4 -10.77 -3.58 -13.21
C VAL A 4 -9.37 -3.90 -12.69
N TYR A 5 -9.28 -4.43 -11.46
CA TYR A 5 -8.03 -4.79 -10.81
C TYR A 5 -7.63 -6.24 -11.16
N SER A 6 -7.04 -6.47 -12.33
CA SER A 6 -6.55 -7.82 -12.74
C SER A 6 -5.07 -7.88 -13.11
N THR A 7 -4.36 -6.75 -13.07
CA THR A 7 -2.91 -6.67 -13.29
C THR A 7 -2.30 -5.63 -12.34
N PRO A 8 -0.99 -5.68 -12.03
CA PRO A 8 -0.33 -4.57 -11.32
C PRO A 8 -0.30 -3.36 -12.26
N THR A 9 -1.39 -2.60 -12.26
CA THR A 9 -1.56 -1.37 -13.04
C THR A 9 -0.84 -0.25 -12.31
N VAL A 10 0.03 0.46 -13.02
CA VAL A 10 0.55 1.75 -12.56
C VAL A 10 -0.63 2.72 -12.59
N ILE A 11 -1.21 3.04 -11.43
CA ILE A 11 -2.19 4.12 -11.29
C ILE A 11 -1.71 5.10 -10.21
N LEU A 12 -1.08 6.14 -10.71
CA LEU A 12 -0.73 7.41 -10.06
C LEU A 12 -0.92 8.39 -11.23
N ASP A 13 -2.09 8.95 -11.44
CA ASP A 13 -2.69 9.98 -10.59
C ASP A 13 -4.23 9.96 -10.73
N ASP A 14 -4.93 10.86 -10.04
CA ASP A 14 -6.38 11.16 -10.17
C ASP A 14 -7.39 10.31 -9.38
N LEU A 15 -7.07 9.95 -8.12
CA LEU A 15 -8.07 9.41 -7.16
C LEU A 15 -8.73 10.49 -6.28
N GLU A 16 -8.50 11.77 -6.55
CA GLU A 16 -9.07 12.88 -5.76
C GLU A 16 -10.18 13.64 -6.47
N ASP A 17 -10.40 13.39 -7.76
CA ASP A 17 -11.47 14.03 -8.52
C ASP A 17 -12.82 13.44 -8.09
N ASN A 18 -13.76 14.31 -7.73
CA ASN A 18 -15.12 13.97 -7.27
C ASN A 18 -15.23 13.26 -5.90
N VAL A 19 -14.24 13.43 -5.01
CA VAL A 19 -14.42 13.03 -3.60
C VAL A 19 -15.41 13.99 -2.92
N PRO A 20 -16.50 13.51 -2.30
CA PRO A 20 -17.44 14.36 -1.57
C PRO A 20 -16.75 15.15 -0.45
N ALA A 21 -17.26 16.34 -0.13
CA ALA A 21 -16.62 17.26 0.81
C ALA A 21 -16.39 16.64 2.19
N GLU A 22 -17.34 15.83 2.66
CA GLU A 22 -17.29 15.11 3.92
C GLU A 22 -16.24 13.99 3.96
N TRP A 23 -15.80 13.50 2.80
CA TRP A 23 -14.75 12.48 2.66
C TRP A 23 -13.37 13.06 2.33
N LYS A 24 -13.31 14.37 2.06
CA LYS A 24 -12.08 15.07 1.63
C LYS A 24 -10.91 14.88 2.58
N PHE A 25 -11.18 14.84 3.88
CA PHE A 25 -10.17 14.73 4.94
C PHE A 25 -10.06 13.32 5.53
N ILE A 26 -10.76 12.34 4.96
CA ILE A 26 -10.86 10.99 5.52
C ILE A 26 -10.05 9.99 4.68
N LEU A 27 -9.40 9.06 5.36
CA LEU A 27 -8.90 7.80 4.81
C LEU A 27 -9.53 6.64 5.58
N LEU A 28 -9.63 5.48 4.92
CA LEU A 28 -9.95 4.22 5.58
C LEU A 28 -8.68 3.39 5.72
N GLY A 29 -8.44 2.91 6.94
CA GLY A 29 -7.33 2.04 7.29
C GLY A 29 -7.81 0.63 7.59
N LYS A 30 -7.08 -0.40 7.13
CA LYS A 30 -7.30 -1.79 7.59
C LYS A 30 -5.99 -2.40 8.07
N PHE A 31 -6.01 -2.89 9.30
CA PHE A 31 -4.87 -3.52 9.95
C PHE A 31 -4.97 -5.04 9.85
N TYR A 32 -3.97 -5.66 9.20
CA TYR A 32 -3.89 -7.10 9.00
C TYR A 32 -2.89 -7.71 10.00
N ALA A 33 -3.36 -7.96 11.22
CA ALA A 33 -2.57 -8.55 12.29
C ALA A 33 -3.23 -9.83 12.85
N PRO A 34 -2.43 -10.78 13.38
CA PRO A 34 -2.94 -12.03 13.95
C PRO A 34 -3.67 -11.85 15.29
N LYS A 35 -3.50 -10.68 15.93
CA LYS A 35 -4.09 -10.37 17.23
C LYS A 35 -4.72 -8.98 17.18
N PHE A 36 -5.73 -8.78 18.02
CA PHE A 36 -6.30 -7.46 18.26
C PHE A 36 -5.25 -6.53 18.85
N VAL A 37 -5.23 -5.29 18.38
CA VAL A 37 -4.40 -4.21 18.90
C VAL A 37 -5.31 -3.03 19.17
N ASP A 38 -5.14 -2.41 20.33
CA ASP A 38 -5.92 -1.26 20.77
C ASP A 38 -5.74 -0.05 19.83
N SER A 39 -6.81 0.72 19.62
CA SER A 39 -6.81 1.85 18.69
C SER A 39 -5.85 2.97 19.11
N GLU A 40 -5.61 3.19 20.41
CA GLU A 40 -4.66 4.20 20.89
C GLU A 40 -3.22 3.79 20.60
N VAL A 41 -2.92 2.49 20.69
CA VAL A 41 -1.60 1.95 20.31
C VAL A 41 -1.39 2.13 18.80
N ILE A 42 -2.39 1.77 18.00
CA ILE A 42 -2.38 1.98 16.55
C ILE A 42 -2.18 3.47 16.22
N LYS A 43 -2.93 4.36 16.87
CA LYS A 43 -2.83 5.81 16.67
C LYS A 43 -1.41 6.31 16.97
N LYS A 44 -0.85 5.93 18.11
CA LYS A 44 0.49 6.35 18.52
C LYS A 44 1.57 5.88 17.54
N GLU A 45 1.54 4.61 17.13
CA GLU A 45 2.51 4.07 16.17
C GLU A 45 2.37 4.76 14.80
N LEU A 46 1.15 4.90 14.29
CA LEU A 46 0.90 5.52 12.99
C LEU A 46 1.28 7.00 12.95
N ILE A 47 0.97 7.80 13.97
CA ILE A 47 1.33 9.23 14.00
C ILE A 47 2.85 9.40 13.92
N SER A 48 3.60 8.56 14.64
CA SER A 48 5.06 8.56 14.62
C SER A 48 5.58 8.23 13.21
N ASP A 49 5.13 7.13 12.62
CA ASP A 49 5.60 6.67 11.30
C ASP A 49 5.17 7.60 10.15
N TRP A 50 3.99 8.21 10.29
CA TRP A 50 3.45 9.15 9.31
C TRP A 50 4.04 10.56 9.46
N GLU A 51 4.80 10.83 10.52
CA GLU A 51 5.40 12.13 10.83
C GLU A 51 4.36 13.26 10.75
N ILE A 52 3.19 13.07 11.38
CA ILE A 52 2.10 14.06 11.32
C ILE A 52 2.39 15.20 12.30
N LEU A 53 2.18 16.43 11.85
CA LEU A 53 2.40 17.66 12.63
C LEU A 53 1.23 17.97 13.56
N LYS A 54 0.01 17.64 13.13
CA LYS A 54 -1.22 17.76 13.93
C LYS A 54 -1.77 16.40 14.31
N ASP A 55 -2.61 16.36 15.34
CA ASP A 55 -3.25 15.10 15.73
C ASP A 55 -4.22 14.61 14.62
N VAL A 56 -4.47 13.30 14.62
CA VAL A 56 -5.49 12.66 13.78
C VAL A 56 -6.51 11.97 14.66
N GLU A 57 -7.77 11.98 14.24
CA GLU A 57 -8.80 11.17 14.89
C GLU A 57 -8.82 9.78 14.25
N ILE A 58 -8.77 8.73 15.07
CA ILE A 58 -8.87 7.34 14.61
C ILE A 58 -10.08 6.69 15.26
N ILE A 59 -11.07 6.34 14.46
CA ILE A 59 -12.34 5.75 14.92
C ILE A 59 -12.44 4.32 14.39
N PRO A 60 -12.53 3.29 15.26
CA PRO A 60 -12.82 1.92 14.84
C PRO A 60 -14.20 1.83 14.17
N LEU A 61 -14.27 1.15 13.02
CA LEU A 61 -15.53 0.93 12.27
C LEU A 61 -15.97 -0.53 12.26
N ALA A 62 -15.01 -1.44 12.17
CA ALA A 62 -15.22 -2.89 12.14
C ALA A 62 -13.91 -3.59 12.57
N SER A 63 -13.90 -4.93 12.57
CA SER A 63 -12.72 -5.71 12.95
C SER A 63 -11.50 -5.33 12.11
N GLY A 64 -10.53 -4.67 12.76
CA GLY A 64 -9.30 -4.16 12.14
C GLY A 64 -9.49 -3.00 11.16
N VAL A 65 -10.69 -2.42 11.02
CA VAL A 65 -10.96 -1.30 10.10
C VAL A 65 -11.16 -0.01 10.89
N PHE A 66 -10.48 1.04 10.45
CA PHE A 66 -10.44 2.34 11.11
C PHE A 66 -10.75 3.46 10.12
N LYS A 67 -11.48 4.47 10.58
CA LYS A 67 -11.62 5.76 9.92
C LYS A 67 -10.54 6.69 10.46
N VAL A 68 -9.74 7.27 9.59
CA VAL A 68 -8.68 8.21 9.96
C VAL A 68 -9.07 9.59 9.42
N ILE A 69 -9.27 10.55 10.33
CA ILE A 69 -9.68 11.91 10.01
C ILE A 69 -8.48 12.83 10.21
N PHE A 70 -8.10 13.53 9.14
CA PHE A 70 -6.97 14.46 9.12
C PHE A 70 -7.46 15.89 9.24
N GLU A 71 -6.77 16.73 10.00
CA GLU A 71 -7.01 18.18 9.96
C GLU A 71 -6.41 18.82 8.69
N ILE A 72 -5.27 18.30 8.22
CA ILE A 72 -4.50 18.90 7.13
C ILE A 72 -4.51 17.98 5.92
N LEU A 73 -5.10 18.47 4.82
CA LEU A 73 -5.19 17.72 3.56
C LEU A 73 -3.82 17.31 3.00
N ARG A 74 -2.79 18.14 3.20
CA ARG A 74 -1.40 17.81 2.81
C ARG A 74 -0.89 16.58 3.54
N GLU A 75 -1.23 16.39 4.81
CA GLU A 75 -0.81 15.24 5.61
C GLU A 75 -1.55 13.98 5.18
N LYS A 76 -2.88 14.07 4.96
CA LYS A 76 -3.66 13.00 4.34
C LYS A 76 -3.00 12.52 3.04
N ARG A 77 -2.67 13.45 2.14
CA ARG A 77 -2.02 13.16 0.86
C ARG A 77 -0.66 12.54 1.03
N LYS A 78 0.13 13.05 1.97
CA LYS A 78 1.45 12.52 2.31
C LYS A 78 1.33 11.06 2.77
N VAL A 79 0.40 10.76 3.68
CA VAL A 79 0.14 9.40 4.16
C VAL A 79 -0.27 8.50 3.01
N LEU A 80 -1.19 8.93 2.14
CA LEU A 80 -1.61 8.12 1.01
C LEU A 80 -0.47 7.84 0.00
N LYS A 81 0.41 8.82 -0.26
CA LYS A 81 1.50 8.70 -1.25
C LYS A 81 2.75 7.99 -0.71
N ASN A 82 3.04 8.11 0.58
CA ASN A 82 4.31 7.64 1.15
C ASN A 82 4.29 6.20 1.69
N GLY A 83 3.14 5.51 1.58
CA GLY A 83 3.03 4.09 1.92
C GLY A 83 4.03 3.21 1.14
N PRO A 84 4.22 1.94 1.55
CA PRO A 84 3.33 1.19 2.46
C PRO A 84 3.51 1.56 3.93
N TRP A 85 2.49 1.25 4.73
CA TRP A 85 2.52 1.44 6.18
C TRP A 85 2.42 0.10 6.88
N SER A 86 3.15 -0.02 8.00
CA SER A 86 3.14 -1.20 8.82
C SER A 86 3.26 -0.84 10.29
N ILE A 87 2.57 -1.57 11.14
CA ILE A 87 2.62 -1.46 12.60
C ILE A 87 3.24 -2.76 13.09
N GLN A 88 4.40 -2.69 13.74
CA GLN A 88 5.18 -3.87 14.14
C GLN A 88 5.41 -4.89 13.00
N GLY A 89 5.57 -4.39 11.78
CA GLY A 89 5.76 -5.20 10.57
C GLY A 89 4.45 -5.75 9.96
N TYR A 90 3.31 -5.68 10.63
CA TYR A 90 2.03 -6.07 10.05
C TYR A 90 1.44 -4.95 9.19
N VAL A 91 0.73 -5.32 8.11
CA VAL A 91 0.23 -4.35 7.12
C VAL A 91 -0.84 -3.45 7.73
N PHE A 92 -0.66 -2.14 7.62
CA PHE A 92 -1.74 -1.17 7.76
C PHE A 92 -2.07 -0.59 6.38
N SER A 93 -3.08 -1.16 5.73
CA SER A 93 -3.53 -0.71 4.42
C SER A 93 -4.27 0.62 4.56
N VAL A 94 -3.93 1.61 3.74
CA VAL A 94 -4.56 2.93 3.76
C VAL A 94 -5.17 3.22 2.40
N GLN A 95 -6.46 3.51 2.38
CA GLN A 95 -7.23 3.74 1.16
C GLN A 95 -7.91 5.11 1.17
N PRO A 96 -7.97 5.80 0.01
CA PRO A 96 -8.84 6.95 -0.16
C PRO A 96 -10.30 6.50 -0.21
N TRP A 97 -11.24 7.44 -0.23
CA TRP A 97 -12.65 7.14 -0.47
C TRP A 97 -12.88 6.63 -1.91
N PHE A 98 -13.73 5.63 -2.06
CA PHE A 98 -14.22 5.13 -3.34
C PHE A 98 -15.75 5.11 -3.35
N ALA A 99 -16.35 5.61 -4.43
CA ALA A 99 -17.79 5.58 -4.62
C ALA A 99 -18.32 4.15 -4.72
N ASN A 100 -19.53 3.90 -4.19
CA ASN A 100 -20.27 2.66 -4.33
C ASN A 100 -19.61 1.40 -3.71
N PHE A 101 -18.73 1.57 -2.72
CA PHE A 101 -18.17 0.45 -1.95
C PHE A 101 -18.82 0.34 -0.57
N GLN A 102 -19.15 -0.88 -0.17
CA GLN A 102 -19.42 -1.22 1.23
C GLN A 102 -18.11 -1.54 1.94
N LEU A 103 -18.04 -1.35 3.27
CA LEU A 103 -16.82 -1.62 4.06
C LEU A 103 -16.29 -3.05 3.90
N LYS A 104 -17.18 -4.04 3.72
CA LYS A 104 -16.81 -5.45 3.55
C LYS A 104 -16.15 -5.76 2.20
N ASP A 105 -16.49 -4.99 1.16
CA ASP A 105 -16.03 -5.19 -0.23
C ASP A 105 -14.95 -4.17 -0.61
N TYR A 106 -14.53 -3.35 0.36
CA TYR A 106 -13.57 -2.27 0.15
C TYR A 106 -12.19 -2.85 -0.20
N PRO A 107 -11.45 -2.28 -1.17
CA PRO A 107 -10.23 -2.88 -1.73
C PRO A 107 -8.99 -2.72 -0.82
N PHE A 108 -9.10 -3.07 0.46
CA PHE A 108 -8.01 -2.95 1.42
C PHE A 108 -6.83 -3.87 1.11
N GLU A 109 -7.04 -4.95 0.36
CA GLU A 109 -6.01 -5.89 -0.05
C GLU A 109 -5.06 -5.31 -1.11
N TRP A 110 -5.32 -4.11 -1.63
CA TRP A 110 -4.44 -3.41 -2.57
C TRP A 110 -3.61 -2.35 -1.85
N ILE A 111 -2.30 -2.54 -1.75
CA ILE A 111 -1.40 -1.58 -1.10
C ILE A 111 -0.48 -0.88 -2.10
N ARG A 112 -0.03 0.33 -1.75
CA ARG A 112 1.00 1.03 -2.53
C ARG A 112 2.38 0.56 -2.08
N LEU A 113 3.17 0.02 -3.01
CA LEU A 113 4.56 -0.40 -2.76
C LEU A 113 5.53 0.42 -3.60
N TRP A 114 6.60 0.91 -2.98
CA TRP A 114 7.76 1.45 -3.68
C TRP A 114 8.70 0.32 -4.09
N ILE A 115 9.07 0.30 -5.37
CA ILE A 115 9.92 -0.71 -5.98
C ILE A 115 11.04 -0.02 -6.74
N GLN A 116 12.27 -0.46 -6.49
CA GLN A 116 13.43 -0.14 -7.31
C GLN A 116 13.57 -1.22 -8.38
N VAL A 117 13.57 -0.79 -9.64
CA VAL A 117 13.69 -1.64 -10.82
C VAL A 117 15.07 -1.47 -11.43
N PHE A 118 15.86 -2.55 -11.38
CA PHE A 118 17.22 -2.64 -11.89
C PHE A 118 17.28 -3.40 -13.21
N GLY A 119 18.38 -3.28 -13.95
CA GLY A 119 18.59 -3.99 -15.21
C GLY A 119 17.82 -3.41 -16.40
N LEU A 120 17.42 -2.14 -16.29
CA LEU A 120 16.79 -1.41 -17.41
C LEU A 120 17.85 -1.03 -18.46
N PRO A 121 17.46 -0.89 -19.74
CA PRO A 121 18.36 -0.46 -20.81
C PRO A 121 19.13 0.84 -20.50
N LEU A 122 20.38 0.91 -20.99
CA LEU A 122 21.34 1.97 -20.66
C LEU A 122 20.90 3.37 -21.09
N GLU A 123 19.95 3.50 -22.02
CA GLU A 123 19.44 4.81 -22.44
C GLU A 123 18.87 5.62 -21.26
N ARG A 124 18.51 4.96 -20.16
CA ARG A 124 17.94 5.62 -18.96
C ARG A 124 18.94 6.32 -18.04
N ASN A 125 20.26 6.25 -18.28
CA ASN A 125 21.34 6.89 -17.48
C ASN A 125 21.08 6.97 -15.96
N ARG A 126 20.53 5.90 -15.38
CA ARG A 126 20.21 5.75 -13.95
C ARG A 126 20.45 4.30 -13.54
N PRO A 127 20.98 4.03 -12.33
CA PRO A 127 21.24 2.67 -11.87
C PRO A 127 19.96 1.85 -11.67
N PHE A 128 18.84 2.52 -11.37
CA PHE A 128 17.51 1.94 -11.27
C PHE A 128 16.44 2.99 -11.53
N SER A 129 15.22 2.54 -11.84
CA SER A 129 14.01 3.37 -11.75
C SER A 129 13.29 3.07 -10.45
N ARG A 130 12.89 4.10 -9.71
CA ARG A 130 12.04 3.96 -8.52
C ARG A 130 10.60 4.23 -8.94
N VAL A 131 9.74 3.24 -8.79
CA VAL A 131 8.31 3.32 -9.16
C VAL A 131 7.45 2.94 -7.96
N GLN A 132 6.24 3.47 -7.90
CA GLN A 132 5.23 3.01 -6.96
C GLN A 132 4.15 2.26 -7.73
N VAL A 133 3.71 1.13 -7.19
CA VAL A 133 2.70 0.27 -7.80
C VAL A 133 1.58 -0.02 -6.81
N LEU A 134 0.38 -0.27 -7.32
CA LEU A 134 -0.66 -0.96 -6.56
C LEU A 134 -0.37 -2.46 -6.59
N PHE A 135 -0.26 -3.05 -5.40
CA PHE A 135 0.12 -4.44 -5.19
C PHE A 135 -0.92 -5.14 -4.34
N HIS A 136 -1.47 -6.24 -4.86
CA HIS A 136 -2.42 -7.05 -4.12
C HIS A 136 -1.70 -7.95 -3.10
N LEU A 137 -2.15 -7.98 -1.85
CA LEU A 137 -1.48 -8.69 -0.75
C LEU A 137 -1.33 -10.20 -0.98
N GLN A 138 -2.18 -10.81 -1.81
CA GLN A 138 -2.11 -12.25 -2.12
C GLN A 138 -1.09 -12.58 -3.22
N ASN A 139 -0.56 -11.57 -3.91
CA ASN A 139 0.43 -11.79 -4.95
C ASN A 139 1.79 -12.12 -4.32
N PRO A 140 2.53 -13.11 -4.85
CA PRO A 140 3.91 -13.31 -4.46
C PRO A 140 4.77 -12.17 -4.98
N LEU A 141 5.73 -11.75 -4.15
CA LEU A 141 6.75 -10.79 -4.54
C LEU A 141 7.65 -11.40 -5.62
N LEU A 142 7.93 -10.62 -6.67
CA LEU A 142 8.78 -11.02 -7.77
C LEU A 142 10.19 -10.51 -7.53
N VAL A 143 11.20 -11.38 -7.64
CA VAL A 143 12.61 -10.97 -7.52
C VAL A 143 13.12 -10.43 -8.85
N GLU A 144 12.73 -11.07 -9.95
CA GLU A 144 13.13 -10.68 -11.29
C GLU A 144 12.09 -11.10 -12.33
N ARG A 145 12.16 -10.48 -13.51
CA ARG A 145 11.29 -10.82 -14.65
C ARG A 145 11.98 -10.50 -15.96
N SER A 146 11.87 -11.39 -16.94
CA SER A 146 12.26 -11.10 -18.32
C SER A 146 11.22 -10.21 -18.98
N VAL A 147 11.65 -9.06 -19.49
CA VAL A 147 10.83 -8.07 -20.19
C VAL A 147 11.27 -8.00 -21.64
N ARG A 148 10.29 -7.93 -22.55
CA ARG A 148 10.54 -7.73 -23.98
C ARG A 148 10.25 -6.27 -24.35
N SER A 149 11.22 -5.59 -24.95
CA SER A 149 11.09 -4.26 -25.57
C SER A 149 11.82 -4.26 -26.89
N ASP A 150 11.19 -3.76 -27.97
CA ASP A 150 11.81 -3.56 -29.28
C ASP A 150 12.61 -4.78 -29.79
N ASN A 151 12.00 -5.97 -29.71
CA ASN A 151 12.59 -7.27 -30.06
C ASN A 151 13.82 -7.71 -29.24
N LYS A 152 14.17 -6.99 -28.17
CA LYS A 152 15.18 -7.40 -27.19
C LYS A 152 14.50 -7.91 -25.92
N VAL A 153 15.09 -8.95 -25.33
CA VAL A 153 14.68 -9.47 -24.02
C VAL A 153 15.78 -9.13 -23.03
N PHE A 154 15.42 -8.50 -21.91
CA PHE A 154 16.32 -8.22 -20.81
C PHE A 154 15.64 -8.58 -19.48
N THR A 155 16.44 -8.92 -18.48
CA THR A 155 15.94 -9.26 -17.15
C THR A 155 15.98 -8.03 -16.27
N VAL A 156 14.82 -7.67 -15.71
CA VAL A 156 14.74 -6.66 -14.64
C VAL A 156 14.73 -7.33 -13.28
N LYS A 157 15.38 -6.70 -12.30
CA LYS A 157 15.35 -7.14 -10.89
C LYS A 157 14.57 -6.13 -10.07
N PHE A 158 13.81 -6.61 -9.09
CA PHE A 158 12.98 -5.80 -8.22
C PHE A 158 13.51 -5.82 -6.80
N LYS A 159 13.59 -4.64 -6.19
CA LYS A 159 13.83 -4.47 -4.76
C LYS A 159 12.70 -3.64 -4.17
N TYR A 160 11.96 -4.24 -3.25
CA TYR A 160 10.85 -3.60 -2.55
C TYR A 160 11.39 -2.75 -1.39
N GLU A 161 10.82 -1.57 -1.19
CA GLU A 161 11.18 -0.68 -0.08
C GLU A 161 10.13 -0.77 1.04
N ARG A 162 10.59 -0.74 2.30
CA ARG A 162 9.72 -0.72 3.50
C ARG A 162 8.65 -1.83 3.49
N LEU A 163 9.03 -3.01 3.02
CA LEU A 163 8.12 -4.14 2.85
C LEU A 163 7.62 -4.62 4.23
N PRO A 164 6.31 -4.76 4.44
CA PRO A 164 5.76 -5.40 5.63
C PRO A 164 6.21 -6.87 5.74
N VAL A 165 5.92 -7.54 6.85
CA VAL A 165 6.17 -8.97 7.06
C VAL A 165 5.67 -9.76 5.86
N PHE A 166 6.54 -10.58 5.29
CA PHE A 166 6.24 -11.44 4.17
C PHE A 166 6.90 -12.81 4.36
N CYS A 167 6.40 -13.79 3.62
CA CYS A 167 6.87 -15.14 3.71
C CYS A 167 8.03 -15.39 2.74
N TYR A 168 9.21 -15.73 3.25
CA TYR A 168 10.37 -16.07 2.41
C TYR A 168 10.20 -17.36 1.59
N PHE A 169 9.20 -18.19 1.93
CA PHE A 169 8.90 -19.42 1.20
C PHE A 169 7.97 -19.15 -0.01
N CYS A 170 6.82 -18.51 0.22
CA CYS A 170 5.83 -18.29 -0.84
C CYS A 170 5.81 -16.88 -1.44
N GLY A 171 6.59 -15.95 -0.89
CA GLY A 171 6.69 -14.56 -1.35
C GLY A 171 5.50 -13.67 -1.01
N VAL A 172 4.49 -14.15 -0.28
CA VAL A 172 3.24 -13.41 0.00
C VAL A 172 3.38 -12.54 1.26
N ILE A 173 2.81 -11.32 1.23
CA ILE A 173 2.81 -10.39 2.37
C ILE A 173 1.75 -10.80 3.40
N GLY A 174 2.03 -10.61 4.68
CA GLY A 174 1.09 -10.75 5.79
C GLY A 174 1.37 -11.92 6.75
N HIS A 175 2.29 -12.82 6.41
CA HIS A 175 2.67 -13.95 7.26
C HIS A 175 4.14 -14.31 7.10
N ASN A 176 4.71 -15.04 8.06
CA ASN A 176 6.07 -15.56 7.98
C ASN A 176 6.09 -17.04 7.60
N TYR A 177 7.27 -17.59 7.27
CA TYR A 177 7.41 -18.97 6.80
C TYR A 177 6.94 -20.04 7.80
N ARG A 178 6.92 -19.74 9.11
CA ARG A 178 6.54 -20.72 10.15
C ARG A 178 5.03 -20.99 10.21
N ILE A 179 4.24 -20.05 9.72
CA ILE A 179 2.77 -20.12 9.68
C ILE A 179 2.27 -20.13 8.23
N CYS A 180 3.14 -20.44 7.27
CA CYS A 180 2.79 -20.56 5.87
C CYS A 180 1.98 -21.84 5.65
N THR A 181 0.92 -21.74 4.84
CA THR A 181 0.01 -22.84 4.51
C THR A 181 0.17 -23.34 3.08
N LYS A 182 1.16 -22.84 2.34
CA LYS A 182 1.52 -23.33 1.01
C LYS A 182 2.59 -24.41 1.09
#